data_AF-A0A377TJW6-F1
#
_entry.id   AF-A0A377TJW6-F1
#
_cell.length_a   1.000
_cell.length_b   1.000
_cell.length_c   1.000
_cell.angle_alpha   90.00
_cell.angle_beta   90.00
_cell.angle_gamma   90.00
#
_symmetry.space_group_name_H-M   'P 1'
#
loop_
_entity.id
_entity.type
_entity.pdbx_description
1 polymer ?
#
loop_
_entity_poly.entity_id
_entity_poly.type
_entity_poly.pdbx_seq_one_letter_code
_entity_poly.pdbx_strand_id
1 'polypeptide(L)'
;MEVLHSGLNDSERLSAWLKAKNGEAAIVIGTRSSLFTPFKDLGVIVIDEEHDSSYKQQEGWRYHARDLAVWRAHSEQIPIILGSATPALETLHNVRQGKYRQLTLSKRAGNARPAQQHVLDLQRATAAGGPVSRAD
;
A
#
# COMPACT_ATOMS: atom_id res chain seq x y z
N MET A 1 2.53 -16.97 11.99
CA MET A 1 2.23 -15.69 11.32
C MET A 1 2.38 -14.60 12.36
N GLU A 2 3.02 -13.50 12.01
CA GLU A 2 3.25 -12.36 12.90
C GLU A 2 2.70 -11.07 12.27
N VAL A 3 2.20 -10.13 13.07
CA VAL A 3 1.63 -8.87 12.61
C VAL A 3 2.34 -7.70 13.28
N LEU A 4 3.13 -6.93 12.54
CA LEU A 4 3.90 -5.78 13.00
C LEU A 4 3.13 -4.47 12.78
N HIS A 5 2.59 -3.90 13.85
CA HIS A 5 1.93 -2.59 13.85
C HIS A 5 2.46 -1.68 14.95
N SER A 6 2.08 -0.41 14.91
CA SER A 6 2.57 0.63 15.85
C SER A 6 2.22 0.37 17.32
N GLY A 7 1.18 -0.42 17.58
CA GLY A 7 0.68 -0.73 18.93
C GLY A 7 1.46 -1.80 19.68
N LEU A 8 2.39 -2.51 19.03
CA LEU A 8 3.23 -3.50 19.70
C LEU A 8 4.31 -2.83 20.56
N ASN A 9 4.56 -3.40 21.73
CA ASN A 9 5.69 -3.03 22.58
C ASN A 9 7.02 -3.61 22.03
N ASP A 10 8.15 -3.15 22.57
CA ASP A 10 9.47 -3.52 22.06
C ASP A 10 9.77 -5.02 22.20
N SER A 11 9.30 -5.67 23.27
CA SER A 11 9.47 -7.11 23.49
C SER A 11 8.68 -7.94 22.46
N GLU A 12 7.45 -7.53 22.14
CA GLU A 12 6.62 -8.16 21.11
C GLU A 12 7.25 -8.00 19.73
N ARG A 13 7.73 -6.79 19.40
CA ARG A 13 8.44 -6.53 18.14
C ARG A 13 9.70 -7.37 18.03
N LEU A 14 10.50 -7.47 19.09
CA LEU A 14 11.71 -8.30 19.12
C LEU A 14 11.37 -9.78 18.94
N SER A 15 10.33 -10.27 19.61
CA SER A 15 9.87 -11.65 19.48
C SER A 15 9.47 -11.98 18.03
N ALA A 16 8.64 -11.14 17.41
CA ALA A 16 8.26 -11.30 16.01
C ALA A 16 9.46 -11.22 15.06
N TRP A 17 10.40 -10.32 15.33
CA TRP A 17 11.64 -10.17 14.56
C TRP A 17 12.52 -11.42 14.63
N LEU A 18 12.69 -12.01 15.81
CA LEU A 18 13.46 -13.25 16.01
C LEU A 18 12.79 -14.45 15.34
N LYS A 19 11.47 -14.58 15.49
CA LYS A 19 10.70 -15.65 14.83
C LYS A 19 10.82 -15.60 13.31
N ALA A 20 10.76 -14.41 12.71
CA ALA A 20 10.95 -14.25 11.27
C ALA A 20 12.38 -14.61 10.84
N LYS A 21 13.38 -14.14 11.60
CA LYS A 21 14.80 -14.47 11.38
C LYS A 21 15.08 -15.98 11.44
N ASN A 22 14.47 -16.67 12.40
CA ASN A 22 14.69 -18.10 12.61
C ASN A 22 13.84 -19.00 11.69
N GLY A 23 12.91 -18.41 10.93
CA GLY A 23 11.97 -19.15 10.09
C GLY A 23 10.79 -19.77 10.84
N GLU A 24 10.55 -19.35 12.09
CA GLU A 24 9.39 -19.76 12.89
C GLU A 24 8.12 -19.01 12.46
N ALA A 25 8.27 -17.79 11.92
CA ALA A 25 7.18 -17.04 11.31
C ALA A 25 7.19 -17.21 9.78
N ALA A 26 6.23 -17.97 9.25
CA ALA A 26 6.07 -18.16 7.81
C ALA A 26 5.60 -16.89 7.07
N ILE A 27 4.85 -16.02 7.74
CA ILE A 27 4.29 -14.78 7.17
C ILE A 27 4.46 -13.67 8.20
N VAL A 28 4.92 -12.51 7.76
CA VAL A 28 4.91 -11.25 8.51
C VAL A 28 4.06 -10.25 7.74
N ILE A 29 3.05 -9.70 8.40
CA ILE A 29 2.23 -8.61 7.86
C ILE A 29 2.57 -7.35 8.65
N GLY A 30 2.78 -6.22 7.98
CA GLY A 30 3.00 -4.98 8.71
C GLY A 30 2.94 -3.75 7.82
N THR A 31 3.25 -2.61 8.42
CA THR A 31 3.35 -1.33 7.71
C THR A 31 4.76 -1.14 7.14
N ARG A 32 5.10 0.08 6.71
CA ARG A 32 6.43 0.45 6.17
C ARG A 32 7.65 -0.18 6.85
N SER A 33 7.70 -0.16 8.19
CA SER A 33 8.90 -0.57 8.93
C SER A 33 9.14 -2.09 8.89
N SER A 34 8.09 -2.87 8.63
CA SER A 34 8.20 -4.33 8.49
C SER A 34 9.07 -4.75 7.31
N LEU A 35 9.33 -3.84 6.36
CA LEU A 35 10.28 -4.04 5.27
C LEU A 35 11.70 -4.36 5.76
N PHE A 36 12.07 -4.00 6.98
CA PHE A 36 13.40 -4.28 7.54
C PHE A 36 13.44 -5.57 8.38
N THR A 37 12.35 -6.31 8.46
CA THR A 37 12.31 -7.59 9.18
C THR A 37 13.19 -8.62 8.45
N PRO A 38 14.13 -9.27 9.15
CA PRO A 38 14.92 -10.35 8.57
C PRO A 38 14.05 -11.58 8.38
N PHE A 39 14.41 -12.38 7.38
CA PHE A 39 13.79 -13.66 7.13
C PHE A 39 14.89 -14.70 6.96
N LYS A 40 14.61 -15.94 7.39
CA LYS A 40 15.50 -17.07 7.12
C LYS A 40 15.59 -17.39 5.63
N ASP A 41 14.43 -17.36 4.97
CA ASP A 41 14.27 -17.67 3.55
C ASP A 41 13.03 -16.91 3.04
N LEU A 42 13.23 -15.67 2.56
CA LEU A 42 12.14 -14.83 2.08
C LEU A 42 11.78 -15.27 0.66
N GLY A 43 10.53 -15.65 0.41
CA GLY A 43 10.10 -16.14 -0.91
C GLY A 43 9.37 -15.11 -1.79
N VAL A 44 8.71 -14.11 -1.19
CA VAL A 44 7.91 -13.11 -1.91
C VAL A 44 7.66 -11.87 -1.04
N ILE A 45 7.56 -10.70 -1.66
CA ILE A 45 7.06 -9.47 -1.03
C ILE A 45 5.77 -9.04 -1.72
N VAL A 46 4.75 -8.68 -0.94
CA VAL A 46 3.50 -8.11 -1.45
C VAL A 46 3.25 -6.77 -0.77
N ILE A 47 3.02 -5.74 -1.57
CA ILE A 47 2.61 -4.40 -1.11
C ILE A 47 1.23 -4.14 -1.66
N ASP A 48 0.25 -4.01 -0.77
CA ASP A 48 -1.09 -3.58 -1.11
C ASP A 48 -1.21 -2.05 -1.05
N GLU A 49 -2.09 -1.50 -1.87
CA GLU A 49 -2.25 -0.07 -2.13
C GLU A 49 -0.92 0.68 -2.33
N GLU A 50 -0.09 0.21 -3.26
CA GLU A 50 1.27 0.73 -3.49
C GLU A 50 1.37 2.25 -3.73
N HIS A 51 0.28 2.89 -4.16
CA HIS A 51 0.19 4.33 -4.37
C HIS A 51 0.09 5.15 -3.09
N ASP A 52 -0.15 4.52 -1.94
CA ASP A 52 -0.38 5.23 -0.69
C ASP A 52 0.87 6.02 -0.28
N SER A 53 0.69 7.33 -0.13
CA SER A 53 1.69 8.26 0.39
C SER A 53 2.21 7.86 1.77
N SER A 54 1.45 7.06 2.53
CA SER A 54 1.86 6.49 3.80
C SER A 54 3.10 5.63 3.66
N TYR A 55 3.48 5.13 2.46
CA TYR A 55 4.75 4.44 2.24
C TYR A 55 5.98 5.35 2.21
N LYS A 56 5.81 6.67 2.11
CA LYS A 56 6.89 7.66 2.16
C LYS A 56 7.08 8.16 3.60
N GLN A 57 8.26 7.89 4.16
CA GLN A 57 8.64 8.47 5.46
C GLN A 57 8.97 9.96 5.27
N GLN A 58 8.32 10.83 6.06
CA GLN A 58 8.46 12.29 5.95
C GLN A 58 9.49 12.87 6.92
N GLU A 59 9.72 12.21 8.05
CA GLU A 59 10.59 12.67 9.13
C GLU A 59 11.84 11.80 9.29
N GLY A 60 12.96 12.43 9.65
CA GLY A 60 14.25 11.76 9.81
C GLY A 60 14.75 11.21 8.48
N TRP A 61 14.93 9.88 8.41
CA TRP A 61 15.37 9.22 7.18
C TRP A 61 14.19 9.04 6.20
N ARG A 62 14.17 9.87 5.15
CA ARG A 62 13.05 9.96 4.20
C ARG A 62 13.06 8.92 3.09
N TYR A 63 13.00 7.64 3.45
CA TYR A 63 12.91 6.56 2.48
C TYR A 63 11.48 6.37 1.94
N HIS A 64 11.36 5.76 0.76
CA HIS A 64 10.08 5.27 0.22
C HIS A 64 10.07 3.75 0.33
N ALA A 65 9.14 3.19 1.13
CA ALA A 65 9.13 1.76 1.42
C ALA A 65 8.94 0.91 0.15
N ARG A 66 8.05 1.32 -0.77
CA ARG A 66 7.87 0.64 -2.07
C ARG A 66 9.19 0.49 -2.85
N ASP A 67 9.94 1.57 -3.02
CA ASP A 67 11.15 1.56 -3.83
C ASP A 67 12.24 0.69 -3.17
N LEU A 68 12.38 0.78 -1.84
CA LEU A 68 13.25 -0.11 -1.08
C LEU A 68 12.81 -1.57 -1.14
N ALA A 69 11.51 -1.84 -1.21
CA ALA A 69 10.98 -3.20 -1.34
C ALA A 69 11.28 -3.81 -2.70
N VAL A 70 11.16 -3.03 -3.78
CA VAL A 70 11.58 -3.45 -5.12
C VAL A 70 13.08 -3.76 -5.13
N TRP A 71 13.90 -2.89 -4.53
CA TRP A 71 15.34 -3.13 -4.42
C TRP A 71 15.65 -4.39 -3.59
N ARG A 72 14.99 -4.58 -2.44
CA ARG A 72 15.15 -5.77 -1.61
C ARG A 72 14.75 -7.03 -2.37
N ALA A 73 13.61 -7.03 -3.05
CA ALA A 73 13.15 -8.16 -3.85
C ALA A 73 14.15 -8.51 -4.96
N HIS A 74 14.71 -7.50 -5.64
CA HIS A 74 15.78 -7.71 -6.61
C HIS A 74 17.05 -8.28 -5.96
N SER A 75 17.49 -7.75 -4.82
CA SER A 75 18.68 -8.25 -4.12
C SER A 75 18.52 -9.70 -3.65
N GLU A 76 17.33 -10.07 -3.20
CA GLU A 76 16.98 -11.41 -2.72
C GLU A 76 16.59 -12.35 -3.87
N GLN A 77 16.51 -11.86 -5.12
CA GLN A 77 16.10 -12.62 -6.31
C GLN A 77 14.69 -13.24 -6.19
N ILE A 78 13.74 -12.48 -5.63
CA ILE A 78 12.36 -12.91 -5.41
C ILE A 78 11.34 -12.05 -6.15
N PRO A 79 10.14 -12.59 -6.42
CA PRO A 79 9.04 -11.78 -6.91
C PRO A 79 8.59 -10.74 -5.88
N ILE A 80 8.20 -9.57 -6.40
CA ILE A 80 7.44 -8.55 -5.68
C ILE A 80 6.11 -8.29 -6.40
N ILE A 81 5.04 -8.20 -5.64
CA ILE A 81 3.69 -7.87 -6.15
C ILE A 81 3.30 -6.50 -5.59
N LEU A 82 3.02 -5.56 -6.50
CA LEU A 82 2.50 -4.24 -6.18
C LEU A 82 1.02 -4.20 -6.54
N GLY A 83 0.15 -4.28 -5.54
CA GLY A 83 -1.30 -4.22 -5.70
C GLY A 83 -1.80 -2.78 -5.62
N SER A 84 -2.67 -2.38 -6.55
CA SER A 84 -3.47 -1.17 -6.40
C SER A 84 -4.62 -1.10 -7.40
N ALA A 85 -5.73 -0.48 -6.97
CA ALA A 85 -6.81 -0.04 -7.86
C ALA A 85 -6.49 1.27 -8.61
N THR A 86 -5.62 2.12 -8.04
CA THR A 86 -5.20 3.42 -8.59
C THR A 86 -3.66 3.51 -8.55
N PRO A 87 -2.96 2.76 -9.43
CA PRO A 87 -1.50 2.66 -9.39
C PRO A 87 -0.82 4.01 -9.51
N ALA A 88 0.30 4.17 -8.81
CA ALA A 88 1.12 5.37 -8.88
C ALA A 88 1.68 5.57 -10.30
N LEU A 89 1.86 6.82 -10.71
CA LEU A 89 2.32 7.14 -12.07
C LEU A 89 3.69 6.55 -12.38
N GLU A 90 4.59 6.52 -11.39
CA GLU A 90 5.90 5.91 -11.49
C GLU A 90 5.84 4.38 -11.64
N THR A 91 4.87 3.71 -11.01
CA THR A 91 4.63 2.28 -11.19
C THR A 91 4.14 2.00 -12.61
N LEU A 92 3.17 2.80 -13.10
CA LEU A 92 2.71 2.73 -14.49
C LEU A 92 3.82 3.04 -15.49
N HIS A 93 4.71 3.99 -15.16
CA HIS A 93 5.87 4.31 -15.99
C HIS A 93 6.84 3.13 -16.08
N ASN A 94 7.14 2.47 -14.97
CA ASN A 94 8.02 1.28 -14.96
C ASN A 94 7.39 0.09 -15.70
N VAL A 95 6.06 -0.06 -15.69
CA VAL A 95 5.34 -1.00 -16.57
C VAL A 95 5.57 -0.65 -18.04
N ARG A 96 5.37 0.63 -18.42
CA ARG A 96 5.60 1.09 -19.80
C ARG A 96 7.04 0.90 -20.27
N GLN A 97 8.01 1.04 -19.36
CA GLN A 97 9.43 0.78 -19.64
C GLN A 97 9.79 -0.71 -19.69
N GLY A 98 8.85 -1.61 -19.40
CA GLY A 98 9.09 -3.06 -19.38
C GLY A 98 9.85 -3.57 -18.15
N LYS A 99 10.06 -2.72 -17.13
CA LYS A 99 10.68 -3.14 -15.86
C LYS A 99 9.73 -3.97 -15.01
N TYR A 100 8.43 -3.64 -15.03
CA TYR A 100 7.38 -4.35 -14.32
C TYR A 100 6.40 -4.99 -15.31
N ARG A 101 5.81 -6.12 -14.91
CA ARG A 101 4.72 -6.76 -15.64
C ARG A 101 3.38 -6.40 -15.00
N GLN A 102 2.45 -5.87 -15.80
CA GLN A 102 1.10 -5.59 -15.33
C GLN A 102 0.21 -6.84 -15.42
N LEU A 103 -0.49 -7.14 -14.32
CA LEU A 103 -1.51 -8.17 -14.23
C LEU A 103 -2.84 -7.48 -13.88
N THR A 104 -3.86 -7.62 -14.74
CA THR A 104 -5.12 -6.88 -14.59
C THR A 104 -6.26 -7.80 -14.20
N LEU A 105 -6.97 -7.45 -13.12
CA LEU A 105 -8.24 -8.06 -12.74
C LEU A 105 -9.39 -7.14 -13.21
N SER A 106 -10.13 -7.56 -14.24
CA SER A 106 -11.18 -6.72 -14.86
C SER A 106 -12.55 -6.81 -14.17
N LYS A 107 -12.74 -7.78 -13.28
CA LYS A 107 -13.99 -7.98 -12.53
C LYS A 107 -13.78 -7.55 -11.09
N ARG A 108 -14.75 -6.80 -10.55
CA ARG A 108 -14.79 -6.49 -9.11
C ARG A 108 -14.99 -7.77 -8.32
N ALA A 109 -14.44 -7.80 -7.10
CA ALA A 109 -14.76 -8.85 -6.15
C ALA A 109 -16.25 -8.80 -5.78
N GLY A 110 -16.92 -9.96 -5.84
CA GLY A 110 -18.34 -10.08 -5.52
C GLY A 110 -19.27 -9.34 -6.50
N ASN A 111 -20.40 -8.83 -5.98
CA ASN A 111 -21.48 -8.20 -6.74
C ASN A 111 -21.53 -6.66 -6.60
N ALA A 112 -20.39 -6.02 -6.31
CA ALA A 112 -20.33 -4.57 -6.09
C ALA A 112 -20.74 -3.80 -7.36
N ARG A 113 -21.77 -2.94 -7.24
CA ARG A 113 -22.25 -2.06 -8.32
C ARG A 113 -21.59 -0.68 -8.20
N PRO A 114 -21.22 -0.04 -9.32
CA PRO A 114 -20.72 1.33 -9.29
C PRO A 114 -21.78 2.30 -8.75
N ALA A 115 -21.35 3.30 -8.00
CA ALA A 115 -22.23 4.38 -7.55
C ALA A 115 -22.73 5.19 -8.76
N GLN A 116 -23.98 5.64 -8.73
CA GLN A 116 -24.47 6.60 -9.72
C GLN A 116 -23.82 7.96 -9.47
N GLN A 117 -23.17 8.51 -10.49
CA GLN A 117 -22.45 9.77 -10.42
C GLN A 117 -23.11 10.80 -11.34
N HIS A 118 -23.18 12.04 -10.89
CA HIS A 118 -23.71 13.17 -11.66
C HIS A 118 -22.64 14.27 -11.69
N VAL A 119 -22.38 14.84 -12.87
CA VAL A 119 -21.48 15.99 -13.02
C VAL A 119 -22.34 17.25 -13.05
N LEU A 120 -22.15 18.13 -12.07
CA LEU A 120 -22.86 19.40 -11.99
C LEU A 120 -21.99 20.51 -12.56
N ASP A 121 -22.50 21.21 -13.57
CA ASP A 121 -21.85 22.38 -14.15
C ASP A 121 -22.13 23.63 -13.29
N LEU A 122 -21.11 24.09 -12.57
CA LEU A 122 -21.20 25.26 -11.69
C LEU A 122 -21.25 26.58 -12.47
N GLN A 123 -20.88 26.62 -13.75
CA GLN A 123 -21.01 27.85 -14.57
C GLN A 123 -22.48 28.15 -14.90
N ARG A 124 -23.33 27.12 -14.90
CA ARG A 124 -24.78 27.23 -15.12
C ARG A 124 -25.59 27.17 -13.83
N ALA A 125 -24.94 26.93 -12.70
CA ALA A 125 -25.57 26.95 -11.39
C ALA A 125 -25.80 28.41 -10.98
N THR A 126 -27.04 28.88 -11.12
CA THR A 126 -27.45 30.10 -10.42
C THR A 126 -27.33 29.86 -8.93
N ALA A 127 -26.57 30.70 -8.23
CA ALA A 127 -26.52 30.68 -6.78
C ALA A 127 -27.93 30.95 -6.24
N ALA A 128 -28.65 29.90 -5.86
CA ALA A 128 -29.81 30.01 -5.00
C ALA A 128 -29.32 30.37 -3.60
N GLY A 129 -28.86 31.61 -3.43
CA GLY A 129 -28.61 32.23 -2.14
C GLY A 129 -29.94 32.48 -1.44
N GLY A 130 -30.47 31.46 -0.78
CA GLY A 130 -31.51 31.59 0.25
C GLY A 130 -30.88 31.30 1.61
N PRO A 131 -31.18 32.07 2.67
CA PRO A 131 -30.59 31.86 3.98
C PRO A 131 -30.97 30.46 4.48
N VAL A 132 -29.97 29.68 4.90
CA VAL A 132 -30.17 28.45 5.67
C VAL A 132 -30.70 28.88 7.03
N SER A 133 -32.03 28.82 7.19
CA SER A 133 -32.67 28.86 8.50
C SER A 133 -32.14 27.68 9.30
N ARG A 134 -31.44 27.98 10.41
CA ARG A 134 -31.32 27.03 11.51
C ARG A 134 -32.71 26.89 12.13
N ALA A 135 -33.22 25.67 12.16
CA ALA A 135 -34.29 25.27 13.06
C ALA A 135 -33.67 24.32 14.07
N ASP A 136 -33.67 24.79 15.33
CA ASP A 136 -33.69 24.12 16.63
C ASP A 136 -33.20 22.67 16.74
#